data_AF-A0A1W9WDA7-F1
#
_entry.id   AF-A0A1W9WDA7-F1
#
_cell.length_a   1.000
_cell.length_b   1.000
_cell.length_c   1.000
_cell.angle_alpha   90.00
_cell.angle_beta   90.00
_cell.angle_gamma   90.00
#
_symmetry.space_group_name_H-M   'P 1'
#
loop_
_entity.id
_entity.type
_entity.pdbx_description
1 polymer ?
#
loop_
_entity_poly.entity_id
_entity_poly.type
_entity_poly.pdbx_seq_one_letter_code
_entity_poly.pdbx_strand_id
1 'polypeptide(L)'
;MSVKERFWNRLNGKDVDMTPSGSTTTYGVVAFMDACGYARPLADTDPVAMTELAYAGYQYGQFEWVKAMGWDIVGMSEAFGCKLGNPQKDIQYSIQAHPYADSIDNLEFPSDFLERGRFPMFKEHFRLLKEKVGDELIVFGETEGPFTCAANLVGTEQ
;
A
#
# COMPACT_ATOMS: atom_id res chain seq x y z
N MET A 1 -14.74 -6.37 -23.54
CA MET A 1 -14.13 -5.25 -22.80
C MET A 1 -12.80 -5.73 -22.23
N SER A 2 -11.72 -4.95 -22.31
CA SER A 2 -10.48 -5.34 -21.60
C SER A 2 -10.67 -5.18 -20.09
N VAL A 3 -9.83 -5.85 -19.27
CA VAL A 3 -9.91 -5.73 -17.79
C VAL A 3 -9.73 -4.26 -17.34
N LYS A 4 -8.79 -3.55 -17.96
CA LYS A 4 -8.55 -2.11 -17.69
C LYS A 4 -9.70 -1.22 -18.12
N GLU A 5 -10.27 -1.47 -19.29
CA GLU A 5 -11.44 -0.74 -19.79
C GLU A 5 -12.64 -0.97 -18.87
N ARG A 6 -12.86 -2.22 -18.43
CA ARG A 6 -13.93 -2.60 -17.51
C ARG A 6 -13.80 -1.90 -16.17
N PHE A 7 -12.59 -1.88 -15.60
CA PHE A 7 -12.34 -1.16 -14.36
C PHE A 7 -12.68 0.34 -14.51
N TRP A 8 -12.14 1.01 -15.52
CA TRP A 8 -12.37 2.45 -15.72
C TRP A 8 -13.83 2.77 -16.00
N ASN A 9 -14.51 1.97 -16.83
CA ASN A 9 -15.93 2.16 -17.09
C ASN A 9 -16.72 2.04 -15.79
N ARG A 10 -16.47 0.99 -14.99
CA ARG A 10 -17.17 0.80 -13.72
C ARG A 10 -16.89 1.94 -12.73
N LEU A 11 -15.63 2.34 -12.57
CA LEU A 11 -15.24 3.41 -11.66
C LEU A 11 -15.88 4.76 -12.04
N ASN A 12 -16.07 5.00 -13.34
CA ASN A 12 -16.73 6.21 -13.85
C ASN A 12 -18.26 6.07 -13.99
N GLY A 13 -18.87 5.02 -13.43
CA GLY A 13 -20.32 4.82 -13.44
C GLY A 13 -20.92 4.49 -14.81
N LYS A 14 -20.11 4.00 -15.76
CA LYS A 14 -20.57 3.54 -17.08
C LYS A 14 -20.96 2.05 -17.03
N ASP A 15 -21.73 1.64 -18.04
CA ASP A 15 -22.09 0.23 -18.23
C ASP A 15 -20.86 -0.62 -18.54
N VAL A 16 -20.90 -1.87 -18.06
CA VAL A 16 -19.85 -2.88 -18.24
C VAL A 16 -20.47 -4.23 -18.58
N ASP A 17 -19.70 -5.10 -19.22
CA ASP A 17 -20.09 -6.46 -19.56
C ASP A 17 -20.25 -7.36 -18.32
N MET A 18 -19.43 -7.13 -17.29
CA MET A 18 -19.55 -7.73 -15.96
C MET A 18 -18.94 -6.82 -14.90
N THR A 19 -19.31 -7.01 -13.63
CA THR A 19 -18.70 -6.24 -12.52
C THR A 19 -17.25 -6.68 -12.34
N PRO A 20 -16.26 -5.76 -12.40
CA PRO A 20 -14.88 -6.12 -12.19
C PRO A 20 -14.62 -6.51 -10.71
N SER A 21 -13.74 -7.48 -10.48
CA SER A 21 -13.46 -8.07 -9.17
C SER A 21 -11.97 -8.04 -8.81
N GLY A 22 -11.69 -7.69 -7.56
CA GLY A 22 -10.34 -7.53 -7.03
C GLY A 22 -10.37 -6.85 -5.66
N SER A 23 -9.21 -6.43 -5.16
CA SER A 23 -9.08 -5.75 -3.86
C SER A 23 -8.47 -4.36 -4.02
N THR A 24 -9.16 -3.34 -3.50
CA THR A 24 -8.63 -1.98 -3.34
C THR A 24 -8.03 -1.72 -1.96
N THR A 25 -8.09 -2.71 -1.07
CA THR A 25 -7.44 -2.70 0.24
C THR A 25 -6.24 -3.65 0.23
N THR A 26 -5.48 -3.65 1.32
CA THR A 26 -4.36 -4.57 1.52
C THR A 26 -4.76 -6.04 1.31
N TYR A 27 -3.87 -6.82 0.68
CA TYR A 27 -3.99 -8.27 0.54
C TYR A 27 -2.65 -8.98 0.82
N GLY A 28 -1.96 -8.58 1.89
CA GLY A 28 -0.80 -9.29 2.44
C GLY A 28 -1.20 -10.64 3.06
N VAL A 29 -1.77 -11.53 2.26
CA VAL A 29 -2.31 -12.83 2.65
C VAL A 29 -1.18 -13.86 2.62
N VAL A 30 -1.04 -14.65 3.70
CA VAL A 30 0.02 -15.67 3.83
C VAL A 30 0.05 -16.65 2.66
N ALA A 31 -1.12 -17.08 2.16
CA ALA A 31 -1.19 -17.98 1.00
C ALA A 31 -0.59 -17.36 -0.28
N PHE A 32 -0.75 -16.05 -0.51
CA PHE A 32 -0.10 -15.38 -1.63
C PHE A 32 1.41 -15.25 -1.42
N MET A 33 1.85 -15.00 -0.19
CA MET A 33 3.27 -14.97 0.15
C MET A 33 3.94 -16.32 -0.15
N ASP A 34 3.30 -17.42 0.27
CA ASP A 34 3.79 -18.77 0.03
C ASP A 34 3.79 -19.12 -1.46
N ALA A 35 2.77 -18.66 -2.21
CA ALA A 35 2.65 -18.93 -3.64
C ALA A 35 3.66 -18.12 -4.50
N CYS A 36 3.97 -16.87 -4.15
CA CYS A 36 4.95 -16.07 -4.88
C CYS A 36 6.39 -16.22 -4.35
N GLY A 37 6.57 -16.81 -3.17
CA GLY A 37 7.87 -16.97 -2.52
C GLY A 37 8.38 -15.72 -1.80
N TYR A 38 7.56 -14.67 -1.67
CA TYR A 38 7.91 -13.41 -1.01
C TYR A 38 6.96 -13.11 0.14
N ALA A 39 7.49 -13.07 1.35
CA ALA A 39 6.73 -12.88 2.57
C ALA A 39 7.16 -11.62 3.32
N ARG A 40 6.29 -11.13 4.22
CA ARG A 40 6.68 -10.16 5.24
C ARG A 40 7.73 -10.76 6.18
N PRO A 41 8.70 -9.98 6.70
CA PRO A 41 8.84 -8.53 6.54
C PRO A 41 9.53 -8.08 5.24
N LEU A 42 10.16 -9.00 4.51
CA LEU A 42 10.91 -8.65 3.29
C LEU A 42 10.00 -7.94 2.26
N ALA A 43 8.78 -8.45 2.08
CA ALA A 43 7.79 -7.85 1.19
C ALA A 43 7.25 -6.48 1.64
N ASP A 44 7.61 -5.99 2.83
CA ASP A 44 7.30 -4.64 3.29
C ASP A 44 8.43 -3.62 3.04
N THR A 45 9.65 -4.08 2.78
CA THR A 45 10.87 -3.23 2.71
C THR A 45 11.71 -3.42 1.46
N ASP A 46 11.51 -4.50 0.71
CA ASP A 46 12.20 -4.76 -0.56
C ASP A 46 11.25 -4.52 -1.75
N PRO A 47 11.64 -3.68 -2.73
CA PRO A 47 10.76 -3.30 -3.82
C PRO A 47 10.44 -4.45 -4.77
N VAL A 48 11.34 -5.43 -4.93
CA VAL A 48 11.10 -6.61 -5.77
C VAL A 48 10.10 -7.52 -5.07
N ALA A 49 10.32 -7.84 -3.80
CA ALA A 49 9.44 -8.66 -2.99
C ALA A 49 8.02 -8.09 -2.90
N MET A 50 7.89 -6.76 -2.70
CA MET A 50 6.60 -6.08 -2.70
C MET A 50 5.92 -6.17 -4.08
N THR A 51 6.67 -6.06 -5.16
CA THR A 51 6.14 -6.16 -6.53
C THR A 51 5.59 -7.56 -6.82
N GLU A 52 6.31 -8.61 -6.42
CA GLU A 52 5.86 -9.98 -6.63
C GLU A 52 4.63 -10.33 -5.78
N LEU A 53 4.56 -9.85 -4.53
CA LEU A 53 3.36 -10.02 -3.71
C LEU A 53 2.17 -9.19 -4.20
N ALA A 54 2.40 -7.99 -4.74
CA ALA A 54 1.35 -7.21 -5.43
C ALA A 54 0.78 -7.93 -6.64
N TYR A 55 1.64 -8.57 -7.43
CA TYR A 55 1.21 -9.34 -8.59
C TYR A 55 0.49 -10.64 -8.23
N ALA A 56 0.74 -11.20 -7.04
CA ALA A 56 0.15 -12.47 -6.61
C ALA A 56 -1.39 -12.46 -6.60
N GLY A 57 -2.03 -11.33 -6.30
CA GLY A 57 -3.50 -11.21 -6.34
C GLY A 57 -4.06 -11.40 -7.75
N TYR A 58 -3.39 -10.85 -8.77
CA TYR A 58 -3.74 -11.10 -10.17
C TYR A 58 -3.42 -12.55 -10.56
N GLN A 59 -2.19 -13.01 -10.28
CA GLN A 59 -1.69 -14.31 -10.74
C GLN A 59 -2.42 -15.51 -10.10
N TYR A 60 -2.72 -15.45 -8.82
CA TYR A 60 -3.28 -16.56 -8.05
C TYR A 60 -4.71 -16.31 -7.57
N GLY A 61 -5.08 -15.04 -7.36
CA GLY A 61 -6.41 -14.63 -6.91
C GLY A 61 -7.39 -14.30 -8.03
N GLN A 62 -6.94 -14.26 -9.29
CA GLN A 62 -7.73 -13.84 -10.46
C GLN A 62 -8.34 -12.43 -10.31
N PHE A 63 -7.69 -11.57 -9.53
CA PHE A 63 -8.09 -10.17 -9.44
C PHE A 63 -7.82 -9.46 -10.76
N GLU A 64 -8.65 -8.50 -11.14
CA GLU A 64 -8.55 -7.80 -12.43
C GLU A 64 -7.70 -6.52 -12.38
N TRP A 65 -7.08 -6.25 -11.23
CA TRP A 65 -6.11 -5.17 -11.03
C TRP A 65 -5.08 -5.55 -9.96
N VAL A 66 -4.00 -4.78 -9.89
CA VAL A 66 -2.97 -4.91 -8.87
C VAL A 66 -2.99 -3.69 -7.95
N LYS A 67 -2.69 -3.92 -6.67
CA LYS A 67 -2.52 -2.87 -5.66
C LYS A 67 -1.03 -2.63 -5.43
N ALA A 68 -0.65 -1.36 -5.36
CA ALA A 68 0.68 -0.88 -5.01
C ALA A 68 0.65 -0.19 -3.64
N MET A 69 1.84 -0.01 -3.04
CA MET A 69 2.06 0.69 -1.77
C MET A 69 1.58 -0.10 -0.53
N GLY A 70 2.47 -0.96 0.00
CA GLY A 70 2.42 -1.56 1.35
C GLY A 70 1.37 -2.65 1.64
N TRP A 71 1.64 -3.47 2.66
CA TRP A 71 0.69 -4.43 3.28
C TRP A 71 0.15 -3.93 4.61
N ASP A 72 0.31 -2.63 4.80
CA ASP A 72 -0.16 -1.78 5.87
C ASP A 72 -0.58 -0.45 5.23
N ILE A 73 -1.01 0.49 6.06
CA ILE A 73 -1.41 1.81 5.60
C ILE A 73 -0.54 2.92 6.18
N VAL A 74 0.55 2.62 6.91
CA VAL A 74 1.22 3.60 7.81
C VAL A 74 2.38 4.37 7.17
N GLY A 75 2.47 4.37 5.83
CA GLY A 75 3.58 4.97 5.08
C GLY A 75 3.71 6.48 5.29
N MET A 76 2.60 7.24 5.29
CA MET A 76 2.65 8.68 5.56
C MET A 76 3.00 8.93 7.03
N SER A 77 2.37 8.18 7.94
CA SER A 77 2.61 8.31 9.39
C SER A 77 4.09 8.10 9.74
N GLU A 78 4.73 7.10 9.11
CA GLU A 78 6.17 6.84 9.23
C GLU A 78 7.01 8.04 8.76
N ALA A 79 6.71 8.60 7.59
CA ALA A 79 7.46 9.74 7.04
C ALA A 79 7.33 11.02 7.88
N PHE A 80 6.21 11.19 8.59
CA PHE A 80 6.00 12.25 9.57
C PHE A 80 6.61 11.97 10.94
N GLY A 81 7.19 10.78 11.17
CA GLY A 81 7.98 10.46 12.36
C GLY A 81 7.31 9.52 13.37
N CYS A 82 6.19 8.88 13.04
CA CYS A 82 5.65 7.81 13.90
C CYS A 82 6.64 6.65 14.02
N LYS A 83 6.79 6.13 15.24
CA LYS A 83 7.57 4.90 15.45
C LYS A 83 6.70 3.70 15.12
N LEU A 84 7.24 2.81 14.30
CA LEU A 84 6.55 1.59 13.89
C LEU A 84 6.96 0.38 14.75
N GLY A 85 6.04 -0.56 14.90
CA GLY A 85 6.33 -1.90 15.43
C GLY A 85 7.01 -2.80 14.40
N ASN A 86 7.44 -3.98 14.83
CA ASN A 86 8.05 -4.96 13.92
C ASN A 86 6.96 -5.83 13.27
N PRO A 87 6.90 -5.90 11.94
CA PRO A 87 5.99 -6.81 11.26
C PRO A 87 6.48 -8.25 11.38
N GLN A 88 5.54 -9.18 11.22
CA GLN A 88 5.79 -10.62 11.08
C GLN A 88 5.10 -11.11 9.82
N LYS A 89 5.27 -12.39 9.48
CA LYS A 89 4.67 -12.97 8.27
C LYS A 89 3.16 -12.66 8.17
N ASP A 90 2.44 -12.83 9.28
CA ASP A 90 1.00 -12.61 9.42
C ASP A 90 0.63 -11.29 10.13
N ILE A 91 1.62 -10.49 10.56
CA ILE A 91 1.41 -9.22 11.28
C ILE A 91 1.98 -8.05 10.48
N GLN A 92 1.13 -7.07 10.18
CA GLN A 92 1.53 -5.84 9.48
C GLN A 92 2.23 -4.82 10.39
N TYR A 93 2.84 -3.79 9.80
CA TYR A 93 3.28 -2.62 10.57
C TYR A 93 2.14 -1.96 11.34
N SER A 94 2.44 -1.48 12.54
CA SER A 94 1.52 -0.74 13.41
C SER A 94 2.22 0.46 14.03
N ILE A 95 1.45 1.49 14.40
CA ILE A 95 1.97 2.64 15.15
C ILE A 95 2.25 2.22 16.60
N GLN A 96 3.42 2.58 17.11
CA GLN A 96 3.86 2.33 18.49
C GLN A 96 4.11 3.61 19.28
N ALA A 97 4.42 4.72 18.59
CA ALA A 97 4.55 6.02 19.25
C ALA A 97 4.15 7.16 18.31
N HIS A 98 3.58 8.20 18.92
CA HIS A 98 3.00 9.37 18.26
C HIS A 98 3.94 10.58 18.46
N PRO A 99 4.48 11.18 17.39
CA PRO A 99 5.47 12.27 17.50
C PRO A 99 4.89 13.56 18.10
N TYR A 100 3.56 13.72 18.08
CA TYR A 100 2.86 14.90 18.58
C TYR A 100 1.83 14.54 19.67
N ALA A 101 2.16 13.55 20.52
CA ALA A 101 1.30 13.14 21.62
C ALA A 101 0.99 14.28 22.60
N ASP A 102 2.00 15.10 22.91
CA ASP A 102 1.91 16.16 23.93
C ASP A 102 1.42 17.50 23.36
N SER A 103 1.85 17.86 22.15
CA SER A 103 1.48 19.12 21.48
C SER A 103 1.75 19.07 19.97
N ILE A 104 1.00 19.86 19.20
CA ILE A 104 1.18 20.06 17.75
C ILE A 104 1.97 21.33 17.40
N ASP A 105 2.50 22.06 18.38
CA ASP A 105 3.15 23.38 18.14
C ASP A 105 4.35 23.30 17.18
N ASN A 106 5.00 22.14 17.09
CA ASN A 106 6.14 21.89 16.20
C ASN A 106 5.75 21.04 14.97
N LEU A 107 4.46 20.91 14.65
CA LEU A 107 4.02 20.19 13.47
C LEU A 107 4.41 20.94 12.20
N GLU A 108 5.35 20.39 11.45
CA GLU A 108 5.79 20.92 10.17
C GLU A 108 5.71 19.86 9.07
N PHE A 109 5.42 20.30 7.84
CA PHE A 109 5.53 19.43 6.68
C PHE A 109 7.01 19.32 6.26
N PRO A 110 7.61 18.11 6.29
CA PRO A 110 9.02 17.98 5.99
C PRO A 110 9.30 18.18 4.49
N SER A 111 10.29 19.02 4.17
CA SER A 111 10.64 19.32 2.77
C SER A 111 11.18 18.11 2.00
N ASP A 112 11.71 17.12 2.72
CA ASP A 112 12.25 15.84 2.23
C ASP A 112 11.24 14.69 2.37
N PHE A 113 9.93 14.97 2.48
CA PHE A 113 8.88 13.97 2.75
C PHE A 113 9.00 12.68 1.93
N LEU A 114 9.23 12.79 0.62
CA LEU A 114 9.31 11.63 -0.30
C LEU A 114 10.63 10.85 -0.21
N GLU A 115 11.60 11.34 0.56
CA GLU A 115 12.89 10.69 0.82
C GLU A 115 12.89 9.92 2.15
N ARG A 116 11.83 10.08 2.96
CA ARG A 116 11.71 9.51 4.30
C ARG A 116 11.04 8.14 4.30
N GLY A 117 11.34 7.37 5.34
CA GLY A 117 10.72 6.07 5.60
C GLY A 117 10.79 5.16 4.38
N ARG A 118 9.66 4.55 4.02
CA ARG A 118 9.56 3.62 2.89
C ARG A 118 9.24 4.27 1.54
N PHE A 119 9.11 5.60 1.43
CA PHE A 119 8.78 6.28 0.16
C PHE A 119 9.76 5.99 -0.99
N PRO A 120 11.10 6.01 -0.79
CA PRO A 120 12.03 5.65 -1.85
C PRO A 120 11.81 4.23 -2.39
N MET A 121 11.48 3.28 -1.51
CA MET A 121 11.18 1.90 -1.89
C MET A 121 9.82 1.80 -2.60
N PHE A 122 8.78 2.49 -2.11
CA PHE A 122 7.48 2.53 -2.79
C PHE A 122 7.61 3.06 -4.22
N LYS A 123 8.42 4.10 -4.43
CA LYS A 123 8.71 4.64 -5.77
C LYS A 123 9.28 3.56 -6.70
N GLU A 124 10.23 2.77 -6.22
CA GLU A 124 10.83 1.69 -7.01
C GLU A 124 9.86 0.53 -7.24
N HIS A 125 9.06 0.17 -6.24
CA HIS A 125 7.97 -0.80 -6.37
C HIS A 125 6.95 -0.37 -7.44
N PHE A 126 6.52 0.89 -7.47
CA PHE A 126 5.63 1.41 -8.52
C PHE A 126 6.25 1.27 -9.91
N ARG A 127 7.56 1.56 -10.05
CA ARG A 127 8.28 1.40 -11.32
C ARG A 127 8.28 -0.05 -11.78
N LEU A 128 8.68 -0.97 -10.90
CA LEU A 128 8.75 -2.41 -11.17
C LEU A 128 7.37 -3.00 -11.48
N LEU A 129 6.36 -2.66 -10.69
CA LEU A 129 5.01 -3.16 -10.90
C LEU A 129 4.43 -2.65 -12.23
N LYS A 130 4.67 -1.38 -12.58
CA LYS A 130 4.22 -0.82 -13.86
C LYS A 130 4.93 -1.48 -15.05
N GLU A 131 6.22 -1.78 -14.93
CA GLU A 131 6.98 -2.55 -15.93
C GLU A 131 6.39 -3.95 -16.10
N LYS A 132 6.05 -4.62 -14.99
CA LYS A 132 5.51 -5.98 -14.97
C LYS A 132 4.10 -6.10 -15.58
N VAL A 133 3.20 -5.16 -15.29
CA VAL A 133 1.79 -5.23 -15.73
C VAL A 133 1.51 -4.44 -17.02
N GLY A 134 2.48 -3.65 -17.48
CA GLY A 134 2.36 -2.84 -18.67
C GLY A 134 1.11 -1.96 -18.67
N ASP A 135 0.42 -1.92 -19.81
CA ASP A 135 -0.86 -1.22 -19.96
C ASP A 135 -2.09 -2.12 -19.87
N GLU A 136 -1.91 -3.37 -19.46
CA GLU A 136 -2.99 -4.36 -19.38
C GLU A 136 -3.82 -4.22 -18.10
N LEU A 137 -3.17 -3.92 -16.97
CA LEU A 137 -3.81 -3.83 -15.65
C LEU A 137 -3.84 -2.41 -15.10
N ILE A 138 -4.78 -2.18 -14.18
CA ILE A 138 -4.81 -1.00 -13.33
C ILE A 138 -3.84 -1.22 -12.16
N VAL A 139 -3.08 -0.17 -11.83
CA VAL A 139 -2.29 -0.09 -10.59
C VAL A 139 -3.02 0.82 -9.63
N PHE A 140 -3.51 0.27 -8.52
CA PHE A 140 -4.21 1.00 -7.47
C PHE A 140 -3.24 1.28 -6.31
N GLY A 141 -2.89 2.54 -6.06
CA GLY A 141 -2.08 2.93 -4.90
C GLY A 141 -2.94 3.16 -3.66
N GLU A 142 -2.58 2.58 -2.52
CA GLU A 142 -3.29 2.74 -1.24
C GLU A 142 -2.36 3.31 -0.16
N THR A 143 -2.85 4.26 0.64
CA THR A 143 -2.19 4.77 1.84
C THR A 143 -3.25 5.16 2.87
N GLU A 144 -2.86 5.47 4.11
CA GLU A 144 -3.80 6.02 5.08
C GLU A 144 -4.42 7.35 4.61
N GLY A 145 -5.68 7.57 4.97
CA GLY A 145 -6.34 8.87 4.75
C GLY A 145 -5.80 9.95 5.70
N PRO A 146 -6.06 11.24 5.40
CA PRO A 146 -5.55 12.35 6.19
C PRO A 146 -6.04 12.33 7.64
N PHE A 147 -7.28 11.89 7.89
CA PHE A 147 -7.81 11.74 9.24
C PHE A 147 -7.03 10.68 10.04
N THR A 148 -6.82 9.50 9.45
CA THR A 148 -6.04 8.42 10.07
C THR A 148 -4.60 8.85 10.33
N CYS A 149 -3.97 9.54 9.36
CA CYS A 149 -2.63 10.09 9.54
C CYS A 149 -2.59 11.07 10.72
N ALA A 150 -3.51 12.04 10.80
CA ALA A 150 -3.59 12.98 11.91
C ALA A 150 -3.77 12.26 13.26
N ALA A 151 -4.67 11.28 13.34
CA ALA A 151 -4.87 10.48 14.54
C ALA A 151 -3.60 9.70 14.94
N ASN A 152 -2.88 9.13 13.96
CA ASN A 152 -1.61 8.45 14.20
C ASN A 152 -0.51 9.41 14.67
N LEU A 153 -0.55 10.69 14.31
CA LEU A 153 0.45 11.67 14.72
C LEU A 153 0.28 12.12 16.16
N VAL A 154 -0.96 12.21 16.63
CA VAL A 154 -1.32 12.80 17.94
C VAL A 154 -1.73 11.76 18.99
N GLY A 155 -2.04 10.53 18.57
CA GLY A 155 -2.60 9.48 19.42
C GLY A 155 -4.12 9.54 19.50
N THR A 156 -4.75 8.41 19.82
CA THR A 156 -6.23 8.28 19.89
C THR A 156 -6.80 8.49 21.30
N GLU A 157 -5.94 8.71 22.29
CA GLU A 157 -6.31 8.83 23.72
C GLU A 157 -6.33 10.28 24.23
N GLN A 158 -6.32 11.27 23.32
CA GLN A 158 -6.41 12.69 23.69
C GLN A 158 -7.72 13.04 24.39
#